data_AF-A0A1Y0NAL8-F1
#
_entry.id   AF-A0A1Y0NAL8-F1
#
_cell.length_a   1.000
_cell.length_b   1.000
_cell.length_c   1.000
_cell.angle_alpha   90.00
_cell.angle_beta   90.00
_cell.angle_gamma   90.00
#
_symmetry.space_group_name_H-M   'P 1'
#
loop_
_entity.id
_entity.type
_entity.pdbx_description
1 polymer ?
#
loop_
_entity_poly.entity_id
_entity_poly.type
_entity_poly.pdbx_seq_one_letter_code
_entity_poly.pdbx_strand_id
1 'polypeptide(L)' 'MPTYKTVYKCRECGATSYQQVIERAASGALKPTGQYKCTGCRNVFASLRAWWEPRRQVDFQSSKLTPLEISSQ' A
#
# COMPACT_ATOMS: atom_id res chain seq x y z
N MET A 1 3.11 31.71 0.28
CA MET A 1 3.23 30.87 -0.94
C MET A 1 2.37 29.62 -0.73
N PRO A 2 1.42 29.29 -1.62
CA PRO A 2 0.61 28.09 -1.46
C PRO A 2 1.50 26.86 -1.64
N THR A 3 1.58 26.02 -0.60
CA THR A 3 2.28 24.74 -0.66
C THR A 3 1.38 23.74 -1.38
N TYR A 4 1.56 23.60 -2.69
CA TYR A 4 0.87 22.56 -3.46
C TYR A 4 1.37 21.19 -2.97
N LYS A 5 0.58 20.50 -2.15
CA LYS A 5 0.83 19.09 -1.82
C LYS A 5 0.57 18.29 -3.10
N THR A 6 1.62 17.90 -3.80
CA THR A 6 1.56 16.86 -4.83
C THR A 6 1.24 15.54 -4.15
N VAL A 7 -0.06 15.26 -4.02
CA VAL A 7 -0.60 14.01 -3.46
C VAL A 7 -0.16 12.81 -4.29
N TYR A 8 0.07 13.00 -5.59
CA TYR A 8 0.43 11.96 -6.55
C TYR A 8 1.93 11.59 -6.53
N LYS A 9 2.39 11.04 -5.40
CA LYS A 9 3.75 10.47 -5.27
C LYS A 9 3.70 9.16 -4.48
N CYS A 10 4.71 8.32 -4.66
CA CYS A 10 4.86 7.09 -3.90
C CYS A 10 4.88 7.38 -2.40
N ARG A 11 4.00 6.74 -1.65
CA ARG A 11 3.93 6.91 -0.19
C ARG A 11 5.16 6.39 0.55
N GLU A 12 5.88 5.43 -0.03
CA GLU A 12 7.04 4.79 0.59
C GLU A 12 8.34 5.56 0.30
N CYS A 13 8.57 5.95 -0.96
CA CYS A 13 9.85 6.55 -1.39
C CYS A 13 9.74 7.93 -2.03
N GLY A 14 8.55 8.49 -2.18
CA GLY A 14 8.33 9.82 -2.74
C GLY A 14 8.50 9.94 -4.26
N ALA A 15 8.76 8.84 -4.99
CA ALA A 15 8.86 8.87 -6.45
C ALA A 15 7.56 9.36 -7.10
N THR A 16 7.67 10.14 -8.17
CA THR A 16 6.52 10.74 -8.88
C THR A 16 6.09 9.96 -10.12
N SER A 17 6.69 8.79 -10.37
CA SER A 17 6.37 7.95 -11.52
C SER A 17 6.23 6.47 -11.16
N TYR A 18 5.48 5.75 -12.00
CA TYR A 18 5.27 4.31 -11.94
C TYR A 18 5.14 3.77 -13.37
N GLN A 19 5.23 2.45 -13.53
CA GLN A 19 5.12 1.75 -14.80
C GLN A 19 4.15 0.57 -14.67
N GLN A 20 3.49 0.18 -15.76
CA GLN A 20 2.71 -1.07 -15.78
C GLN A 20 3.64 -2.28 -15.82
N VAL A 21 3.27 -3.33 -15.08
CA VAL A 21 3.97 -4.60 -15.15
C VAL A 21 3.43 -5.37 -16.34
N ILE A 22 4.32 -5.68 -17.27
CA ILE A 22 4.06 -6.48 -18.47
C ILE A 22 4.63 -7.87 -18.24
N GLU A 23 3.84 -8.90 -18.54
CA GLU A 23 4.25 -10.29 -18.45
C GLU A 23 3.97 -11.02 -19.77
N ARG A 24 4.73 -12.07 -20.03
CA ARG A 24 4.52 -12.94 -21.17
C ARG A 24 3.42 -13.94 -20.83
N ALA A 25 2.28 -13.84 -21.52
CA ALA A 25 1.20 -14.81 -21.42
C ALA A 25 1.65 -16.18 -21.96
N ALA A 26 0.92 -17.24 -21.61
CA ALA A 26 1.17 -18.59 -22.12
C ALA A 26 1.20 -18.67 -23.67
N SER A 27 0.49 -17.76 -24.34
CA SER A 27 0.51 -17.62 -25.81
C SER A 27 1.77 -16.95 -26.37
N GLY A 28 2.74 -16.58 -25.52
CA GLY A 28 3.95 -15.84 -25.90
C GLY A 28 3.76 -14.33 -26.08
N ALA A 29 2.53 -13.82 -26.00
CA ALA A 29 2.23 -12.39 -26.13
C ALA A 29 2.58 -11.62 -24.84
N LEU A 30 3.15 -10.43 -24.97
CA LEU A 30 3.38 -9.51 -23.86
C LEU A 30 2.08 -8.77 -23.53
N LYS A 31 1.58 -8.91 -22.30
CA LYS A 31 0.32 -8.32 -21.85
C LYS A 31 0.47 -7.60 -20.50
N PRO A 32 -0.29 -6.52 -20.27
CA PRO A 32 -0.40 -5.92 -18.94
C PRO A 32 -0.98 -6.93 -17.94
N THR A 33 -0.38 -7.01 -16.76
CA THR A 33 -0.83 -7.87 -15.66
C THR A 33 -1.94 -7.25 -14.81
N GLY A 34 -2.26 -5.98 -15.04
CA GLY A 34 -3.11 -5.18 -14.14
C GLY A 34 -2.36 -4.67 -12.89
N GLN A 35 -1.08 -5.01 -12.74
CA GLN A 35 -0.23 -4.49 -11.68
C GLN A 35 0.65 -3.35 -12.18
N TYR A 36 1.14 -2.56 -11.23
CA TYR A 36 2.00 -1.41 -11.45
C TYR A 36 3.24 -1.52 -10.58
N LYS A 37 4.33 -0.89 -11.00
CA LYS A 37 5.62 -0.88 -10.32
C LYS A 37 6.10 0.55 -10.12
N CYS A 38 6.50 0.87 -8.91
CA CYS A 38 7.11 2.16 -8.59
C CYS A 38 8.51 2.26 -9.23
N THR A 39 8.83 3.38 -9.88
CA THR A 39 10.16 3.58 -10.50
C THR A 39 11.26 3.81 -9.47
N GLY A 40 10.93 4.29 -8.28
CA GLY A 40 11.88 4.51 -7.18
C GLY A 40 12.14 3.25 -6.37
N CYS A 41 11.20 2.86 -5.51
CA CYS A 41 11.39 1.72 -4.59
C CYS A 41 11.14 0.35 -5.24
N ARG A 42 10.74 0.28 -6.52
CA ARG A 42 10.42 -0.97 -7.23
C ARG A 42 9.30 -1.80 -6.63
N ASN A 43 8.56 -1.25 -5.66
CA ASN A 43 7.39 -1.90 -5.07
C ASN A 43 6.29 -2.11 -6.13
N VAL A 44 5.65 -3.28 -6.08
CA VAL A 44 4.56 -3.65 -6.98
C VAL A 44 3.23 -3.50 -6.26
N PHE A 45 2.22 -2.95 -6.95
CA PHE A 45 0.92 -2.63 -6.38
C PHE A 45 -0.21 -2.79 -7.39
N ALA A 46 -1.42 -3.10 -6.89
CA ALA A 46 -2.58 -3.39 -7.72
C ALA A 46 -3.39 -2.16 -8.16
N SER A 47 -3.23 -1.01 -7.50
CA SER A 47 -3.99 0.20 -7.83
C SER A 47 -3.18 1.47 -7.57
N LEU A 48 -3.46 2.52 -8.34
CA LEU A 48 -2.80 3.83 -8.15
C LEU A 48 -3.04 4.38 -6.74
N ARG A 49 -4.23 4.13 -6.16
CA ARG A 49 -4.55 4.53 -4.79
C ARG A 49 -3.59 3.89 -3.79
N ALA A 50 -3.27 2.60 -3.94
CA ALA A 50 -2.30 1.93 -3.07
C ALA A 50 -0.87 2.50 -3.17
N TRP A 51 -0.55 3.21 -4.26
CA TRP A 51 0.76 3.83 -4.47
C TRP A 51 0.93 5.15 -3.74
N TRP A 52 -0.11 6.01 -3.74
CA TRP A 52 -0.02 7.36 -3.18
C TRP A 52 -0.76 7.54 -1.85
N GLU A 53 -1.76 6.72 -1.54
CA GLU A 53 -2.56 6.87 -0.33
C GLU A 53 -1.75 6.45 0.92
N PRO A 54 -1.60 7.34 1.91
CA PRO A 54 -0.99 7.00 3.18
C PRO A 54 -1.70 5.80 3.81
N ARG A 55 -0.94 4.86 4.39
CA ARG A 55 -1.57 3.76 5.14
C ARG A 55 -2.34 4.38 6.31
N ARG A 56 -3.65 4.13 6.37
CA ARG A 56 -4.38 4.26 7.63
C ARG A 56 -3.80 3.20 8.57
N GLN A 57 -3.17 3.64 9.66
CA GLN A 57 -2.91 2.74 10.77
C GLN A 57 -4.28 2.27 11.25
N VAL A 58 -4.53 0.96 11.15
CA VAL A 58 -5.64 0.39 11.91
C VAL A 58 -5.13 0.35 13.34
N ASP A 59 -5.62 1.26 14.18
CA ASP A 59 -5.36 1.21 15.61
C ASP A 59 -5.96 -0.10 16.13
N PHE A 60 -5.11 -1.12 16.26
CA PHE A 60 -5.50 -2.38 16.87
C PHE A 60 -5.66 -2.12 18.37
N GLN A 61 -6.89 -1.84 18.80
CA GLN A 61 -7.24 -1.78 20.22
C GLN A 61 -7.16 -3.19 20.78
N SER A 62 -6.00 -3.54 21.35
CA SER A 62 -5.85 -4.77 22.13
C SER A 62 -6.75 -4.64 23.36
N SER A 63 -7.91 -5.30 23.32
CA SER A 63 -8.81 -5.42 24.46
C SER A 63 -8.03 -6.03 25.61
N LYS A 64 -7.73 -5.22 26.63
CA LYS A 64 -7.22 -5.72 27.91
C LYS A 64 -8.29 -6.62 28.51
N LEU A 65 -8.06 -7.92 28.48
CA LEU A 65 -8.79 -8.88 29.31
C LEU A 65 -8.55 -8.48 30.77
N THR A 66 -9.57 -7.96 31.44
CA THR A 66 -9.57 -7.76 32.89
C THR A 66 -9.54 -9.12 33.57
N PRO A 67 -8.63 -9.40 34.52
CA PRO A 67 -8.75 -10.57 35.37
C PRO A 67 -10.04 -10.42 36.18
N LEU A 68 -11.02 -11.28 35.92
CA LEU A 68 -12.13 -11.50 36.85
C LEU A 68 -11.50 -11.98 38.16
N GLU A 69 -11.70 -11.20 39.22
CA GLU A 69 -11.44 -11.63 40.59
C GLU A 69 -12.20 -12.93 40.86
N ILE A 70 -11.49 -14.05 40.85
CA ILE A 70 -11.93 -15.30 41.46
C ILE A 70 -11.48 -15.21 42.91
N SER A 71 -12.37 -14.75 43.78
CA SER A 71 -12.29 -15.02 45.22
C SER A 71 -13.70 -15.19 45.77
N SER A 72 -14.13 -16.44 45.84
CA SER A 72 -15.24 -16.89 46.66
C SER A 72 -14.81 -18.17 47.38
N GLN A 73 -14.60 -17.98 48.68
CA GLN A 73 -14.63 -18.92 49.83
C GLN A 73 -13.34 -18.91 50.64
#